data_AF-A0AAU1ZMR7-F1
#
_entry.id   AF-A0AAU1ZMR7-F1
#
_cell.length_a   1.000
_cell.length_b   1.000
_cell.length_c   1.000
_cell.angle_alpha   90.00
_cell.angle_beta   90.00
_cell.angle_gamma   90.00
#
_symmetry.space_group_name_H-M   'P 1'
#
loop_
_entity.id
_entity.type
_entity.pdbx_description
1 polymer ?
#
loop_
_entity_poly.entity_id
_entity_poly.type
_entity_poly.pdbx_seq_one_letter_code
_entity_poly.pdbx_strand_id
1 'polypeptide(L)'
;MDRRSVIRGMATAGAGAAGALALGGGTAYAAGSGDDPYSVDVISKGADPTGATPSDAAFRAAAAEVLASFQPGPISGAIPKKVLVIPPGTYLLTQPDSLLPNVDGEGGGGIVDGLSITGYGKRLSRIVYAPTADDTTLWTNYQRYKNIRISGLTFTSNNATSSFCYAYSSAAYGVQDTWYTDVEWRGSWKRGIGLDGPATTSNLNSEMGWDRCQVGGSYSDAFLVMGMTPAATQQDQFLNYWFRDCKVEYQSGVFVKNNRGGSMNFVGGSYILTDAASNGTFFQLTSDAPTRSDSTMRLYAQGIRFELRGLGHKVIDSRWYKGNISFVSCDDTALSFKSWAPDAVTHTYAFNANGDRGPTVRYTDCALMGSHAVETSGTATTAGKLIYDGCRFIDMSAATGATGFLRWTGAVAPRYDIRDCLGGANYVADVKNPA
;
A
#
# COMPACT_ATOMS: atom_id res chain seq x y z
N MET A 1 -2.36 37.73 -6.73
CA MET A 1 -1.93 37.27 -8.07
C MET A 1 -0.42 37.50 -8.15
N ASP A 2 0.36 36.53 -8.67
CA ASP A 2 1.64 36.63 -9.42
C ASP A 2 2.69 37.75 -9.12
N ARG A 3 4.02 37.57 -9.26
CA ARG A 3 4.88 36.44 -9.68
C ARG A 3 6.36 36.72 -9.33
N ARG A 4 7.12 35.65 -9.02
CA ARG A 4 8.61 35.43 -9.11
C ARG A 4 9.60 36.59 -9.43
N SER A 5 10.69 36.63 -8.65
CA SER A 5 12.09 36.47 -9.12
C SER A 5 12.84 35.64 -8.05
N VAL A 6 13.80 34.73 -8.28
CA VAL A 6 14.76 34.44 -9.36
C VAL A 6 15.89 35.46 -9.48
N ILE A 7 16.93 35.26 -8.68
CA ILE A 7 18.28 35.75 -8.96
C ILE A 7 19.24 34.54 -8.98
N ARG A 8 19.88 34.32 -10.13
CA ARG A 8 21.11 33.52 -10.24
C ARG A 8 22.28 34.50 -10.14
N GLY A 9 23.28 34.19 -9.31
CA GLY A 9 24.60 34.83 -9.35
C GLY A 9 25.63 33.81 -9.84
N MET A 10 26.46 34.17 -10.82
CA MET A 10 27.46 33.28 -11.42
C MET A 10 28.75 33.21 -10.59
N ALA A 11 29.55 32.18 -10.88
CA ALA A 11 30.80 31.86 -10.18
C ALA A 11 31.94 32.85 -10.44
N THR A 12 32.86 32.90 -9.48
CA THR A 12 34.27 33.26 -9.66
C THR A 12 35.14 32.24 -8.93
N ALA A 13 36.33 31.95 -9.46
CA ALA A 13 37.25 30.95 -8.94
C ALA A 13 38.53 31.61 -8.39
N GLY A 14 39.16 30.99 -7.38
CA GLY A 14 40.57 31.23 -7.06
C GLY A 14 40.92 31.56 -5.61
N ALA A 15 41.56 30.58 -4.94
CA ALA A 15 42.57 30.74 -3.89
C ALA A 15 42.27 31.55 -2.60
N GLY A 16 41.93 30.81 -1.54
CA GLY A 16 42.81 30.70 -0.36
C GLY A 16 42.94 31.88 0.62
N ALA A 17 42.06 31.90 1.63
CA ALA A 17 42.38 32.39 2.97
C ALA A 17 41.47 31.70 4.01
N ALA A 18 41.99 31.42 5.21
CA ALA A 18 41.22 30.81 6.28
C ALA A 18 40.21 31.79 6.87
N GLY A 19 38.92 31.46 6.77
CA GLY A 19 37.83 32.18 7.42
C GLY A 19 36.74 31.17 7.76
N ALA A 20 36.40 31.05 9.04
CA ALA A 20 35.42 30.07 9.50
C ALA A 20 34.05 30.38 8.88
N LEU A 21 33.62 29.55 7.92
CA LEU A 21 32.24 29.51 7.49
C LEU A 21 31.40 28.99 8.66
N ALA A 22 30.83 29.92 9.42
CA ALA A 22 29.69 29.69 10.27
C ALA A 22 28.48 29.31 9.39
N LEU A 23 28.53 28.10 8.82
CA LEU A 23 27.33 27.40 8.39
C LEU A 23 26.38 27.43 9.58
N GLY A 24 25.21 28.03 9.38
CA GLY A 24 24.22 28.22 10.42
C GLY A 24 23.82 26.87 11.01
N GLY A 25 24.49 26.49 12.10
CA GLY A 25 24.18 25.34 12.91
C GLY A 25 22.88 25.61 13.66
N GLY A 26 21.76 25.61 12.93
CA GLY A 26 20.49 25.20 13.50
C GLY A 26 20.69 23.78 13.98
N THR A 27 21.00 23.64 15.27
CA THR A 27 21.04 22.36 15.94
C THR A 27 19.74 21.63 15.61
N ALA A 28 19.84 20.39 15.13
CA ALA A 28 18.67 19.53 15.12
C ALA A 28 18.13 19.52 16.55
N TYR A 29 16.88 19.96 16.74
CA TYR A 29 16.24 19.91 18.04
C TYR A 29 16.12 18.43 18.42
N ALA A 30 17.02 17.96 19.29
CA ALA A 30 16.70 16.85 20.15
C ALA A 30 15.41 17.22 20.89
N ALA A 31 14.46 16.30 21.02
CA ALA A 31 13.29 16.56 21.85
C ALA A 31 13.79 16.75 23.29
N GLY A 32 13.82 18.01 23.71
CA GLY A 32 14.24 18.38 25.05
C GLY A 32 13.15 17.98 26.03
N SER A 33 13.49 17.10 26.97
CA SER A 33 12.98 17.11 28.35
C SER A 33 11.53 17.60 28.54
N GLY A 34 10.55 16.95 27.90
CA GLY A 34 9.10 17.10 28.20
C GLY A 34 8.43 18.46 27.97
N ASP A 35 9.16 19.53 27.68
CA ASP A 35 8.70 20.93 27.80
C ASP A 35 8.42 21.64 26.46
N ASP A 36 8.49 20.94 25.32
CA ASP A 36 8.08 21.51 24.03
C ASP A 36 6.55 21.75 24.01
N PRO A 37 6.06 23.00 23.90
CA PRO A 37 4.64 23.29 23.90
C PRO A 37 3.89 22.74 22.69
N TYR A 38 4.59 22.29 21.64
CA TYR A 38 4.02 21.77 20.39
C TYR A 38 4.13 20.24 20.23
N SER A 39 4.57 19.52 21.26
CA SER A 39 4.54 18.04 21.27
C SER A 39 4.02 17.45 22.58
N VAL A 40 3.69 16.16 22.52
CA VAL A 40 3.41 15.30 23.67
C VAL A 40 4.20 14.00 23.51
N ASP A 41 5.16 13.78 24.39
CA ASP A 41 5.97 12.56 24.45
C ASP A 41 5.26 11.49 25.28
N VAL A 42 5.13 10.27 24.75
CA VAL A 42 4.61 9.11 25.49
C VAL A 42 5.42 8.77 26.76
N ILE A 43 6.74 8.99 26.78
CA ILE A 43 7.59 8.82 27.97
C ILE A 43 7.21 9.82 29.06
N SER A 44 6.85 11.06 28.71
CA SER A 44 6.36 12.05 29.70
C SER A 44 5.03 11.64 30.35
N LYS A 45 4.34 10.64 29.78
CA LYS A 45 3.13 10.01 30.33
C LYS A 45 3.39 8.65 30.99
N GLY A 46 4.67 8.27 31.16
CA GLY A 46 5.08 7.04 31.83
C GLY A 46 5.15 5.81 30.92
N ALA A 47 5.31 5.98 29.60
CA ALA A 47 5.57 4.85 28.71
C ALA A 47 6.95 4.24 28.99
N ASP A 48 7.05 2.92 28.92
CA ASP A 48 8.28 2.17 29.13
C ASP A 48 8.99 1.92 27.79
N PRO A 49 10.13 2.60 27.51
CA PRO A 49 10.86 2.45 26.25
C PRO A 49 11.67 1.15 26.17
N THR A 50 11.66 0.30 27.20
CA THR A 50 12.25 -1.05 27.15
C THR A 50 11.27 -2.10 26.64
N GLY A 51 9.97 -1.86 26.80
CA GLY A 51 8.90 -2.78 26.44
C GLY A 51 8.74 -3.94 27.42
N ALA A 52 9.36 -3.87 28.60
CA ALA A 52 9.19 -4.84 29.66
C ALA A 52 7.79 -4.73 30.31
N THR A 53 7.17 -3.54 30.29
CA THR A 53 5.85 -3.28 30.84
C THR A 53 4.88 -2.66 29.81
N PRO A 54 3.57 -2.97 29.88
CA PRO A 54 2.57 -2.39 28.98
C PRO A 54 2.48 -0.87 29.11
N SER A 55 2.61 -0.17 27.98
CA SER A 55 2.56 1.30 27.87
C SER A 55 1.18 1.85 27.47
N ASP A 56 0.15 1.01 27.47
CA ASP A 56 -1.21 1.33 27.00
C ASP A 56 -1.80 2.59 27.64
N ALA A 57 -1.65 2.77 28.96
CA ALA A 57 -2.16 3.93 29.68
C ALA A 57 -1.42 5.23 29.29
N ALA A 58 -0.10 5.15 29.13
CA ALA A 58 0.74 6.29 28.77
C ALA A 58 0.46 6.80 27.35
N PHE A 59 0.30 5.87 26.39
CA PHE A 59 -0.08 6.21 25.01
C PHE A 59 -1.46 6.86 24.95
N ARG A 60 -2.46 6.32 25.67
CA ARG A 60 -3.80 6.92 25.75
C ARG A 60 -3.78 8.30 26.40
N ALA A 61 -2.99 8.50 27.46
CA ALA A 61 -2.84 9.81 28.10
C ALA A 61 -2.16 10.83 27.18
N ALA A 62 -1.15 10.41 26.40
CA ALA A 62 -0.48 11.28 25.43
C ALA A 62 -1.41 11.66 24.27
N ALA A 63 -2.13 10.68 23.72
CA ALA A 63 -3.14 10.90 22.70
C ALA A 63 -4.27 11.83 23.20
N ALA A 64 -4.74 11.64 24.44
CA ALA A 64 -5.77 12.50 25.04
C ALA A 64 -5.31 13.96 25.19
N GLU A 65 -4.05 14.23 25.50
CA GLU A 65 -3.54 15.61 25.56
C GLU A 65 -3.43 16.26 24.16
N VAL A 66 -2.93 15.52 23.17
CA VAL A 66 -2.93 15.98 21.76
C VAL A 66 -4.36 16.28 21.31
N LEU A 67 -5.31 15.41 21.68
CA LEU A 67 -6.73 15.52 21.41
C LEU A 67 -7.51 16.36 22.44
N ALA A 68 -6.82 17.20 23.23
CA ALA A 68 -7.43 18.26 24.04
C ALA A 68 -6.95 19.66 23.59
N SER A 69 -5.77 19.73 22.97
CA SER A 69 -5.15 21.00 22.55
C SER A 69 -5.49 21.34 21.10
N PHE A 70 -6.57 22.09 20.89
CA PHE A 70 -7.08 22.41 19.55
C PHE A 70 -7.14 23.91 19.21
N GLN A 71 -7.28 24.19 17.92
CA GLN A 71 -7.84 25.42 17.36
C GLN A 71 -9.01 25.10 16.41
N PRO A 72 -9.99 26.01 16.21
CA PRO A 72 -11.04 25.82 15.22
C PRO A 72 -10.47 25.71 13.80
N GLY A 73 -10.86 24.68 13.06
CA GLY A 73 -10.55 24.57 11.64
C GLY A 73 -11.51 25.38 10.76
N PRO A 74 -11.03 26.11 9.74
CA PRO A 74 -11.91 26.85 8.82
C PRO A 74 -12.66 25.96 7.83
N ILE A 75 -12.24 24.69 7.68
CA ILE A 75 -12.81 23.73 6.72
C ILE A 75 -13.45 22.55 7.46
N SER A 76 -12.74 21.93 8.41
CA SER A 76 -13.32 20.86 9.22
C SER A 76 -12.81 20.87 10.67
N GLY A 77 -13.77 20.72 11.60
CA GLY A 77 -13.53 20.25 12.95
C GLY A 77 -12.48 20.98 13.78
N ALA A 78 -11.77 20.19 14.59
CA ALA A 78 -10.75 20.64 15.53
C ALA A 78 -9.35 20.28 15.02
N ILE A 79 -8.46 21.27 14.92
CA ILE A 79 -7.08 21.07 14.46
C ILE A 79 -6.16 20.95 15.68
N PRO A 80 -5.44 19.82 15.89
CA PRO A 80 -4.49 19.68 16.98
C PRO A 80 -3.37 20.72 16.89
N LYS A 81 -2.98 21.29 18.03
CA LYS A 81 -1.82 22.19 18.17
C LYS A 81 -0.52 21.45 18.48
N LYS A 82 -0.61 20.14 18.77
CA LYS A 82 0.51 19.31 19.22
C LYS A 82 0.70 18.07 18.34
N VAL A 83 1.94 17.59 18.27
CA VAL A 83 2.33 16.33 17.64
C VAL A 83 2.48 15.24 18.72
N LEU A 84 1.99 14.03 18.46
CA LEU A 84 2.29 12.86 19.30
C LEU A 84 3.71 12.34 18.97
N VAL A 85 4.61 12.35 19.95
CA VAL A 85 6.00 11.94 19.79
C VAL A 85 6.25 10.61 20.50
N ILE A 86 6.94 9.71 19.80
CA ILE A 86 7.33 8.37 20.29
C ILE A 86 8.86 8.28 20.21
N PRO A 87 9.59 8.55 21.31
CA PRO A 87 11.06 8.55 21.32
C PRO A 87 11.67 7.18 20.98
N PRO A 88 13.00 7.10 20.75
CA PRO A 88 13.68 5.83 20.55
C PRO A 88 13.42 4.87 21.71
N GLY A 89 13.07 3.63 21.40
CA GLY A 89 12.62 2.63 22.37
C GLY A 89 11.76 1.56 21.73
N THR A 90 11.46 0.52 22.50
CA THR A 90 10.44 -0.48 22.20
C THR A 90 9.32 -0.33 23.21
N TYR A 91 8.09 -0.08 22.76
CA TYR A 91 6.93 0.10 23.61
C TYR A 91 5.96 -1.06 23.39
N LEU A 92 5.55 -1.70 24.48
CA LEU A 92 4.59 -2.80 24.46
C LEU A 92 3.16 -2.24 24.60
N LEU A 93 2.28 -2.54 23.65
CA LEU A 93 0.85 -2.23 23.72
C LEU A 93 0.05 -3.53 23.66
N THR A 94 -0.83 -3.71 24.64
CA THR A 94 -1.58 -4.96 24.91
C THR A 94 -3.09 -4.81 24.75
N GLN A 95 -3.60 -3.60 24.59
CA GLN A 95 -5.02 -3.31 24.50
C GLN A 95 -5.40 -2.73 23.13
N PRO A 96 -6.58 -3.06 22.57
CA PRO A 96 -7.07 -2.48 21.32
C PRO A 96 -7.25 -0.97 21.45
N ASP A 97 -7.01 -0.23 20.36
CA ASP A 97 -7.16 1.23 20.33
C ASP A 97 -6.30 1.97 21.37
N SER A 98 -5.07 1.46 21.62
CA SER A 98 -4.12 2.09 22.54
C SER A 98 -3.29 3.21 21.89
N LEU A 99 -3.09 3.21 20.57
CA LEU A 99 -2.33 4.28 19.89
C LEU A 99 -3.15 5.58 19.78
N LEU A 100 -4.46 5.47 19.52
CA LEU A 100 -5.42 6.57 19.50
C LEU A 100 -6.77 6.06 20.03
N PRO A 101 -7.55 6.90 20.74
CA PRO A 101 -8.85 6.49 21.23
C PRO A 101 -9.85 6.29 20.08
N ASN A 102 -10.56 5.18 20.14
CA ASN A 102 -11.67 4.85 19.26
C ASN A 102 -12.92 5.60 19.71
N VAL A 103 -13.14 6.76 19.08
CA VAL A 103 -14.27 7.65 19.31
C VAL A 103 -14.87 7.93 17.93
N ASP A 104 -16.19 7.73 17.80
CA ASP A 104 -16.90 7.99 16.55
C ASP A 104 -16.84 9.48 16.20
N GLY A 105 -16.59 9.80 14.92
CA GLY A 105 -16.72 11.15 14.40
C GLY A 105 -18.16 11.68 14.50
N GLU A 106 -19.14 10.78 14.42
CA GLU A 106 -20.55 11.06 14.67
C GLU A 106 -20.82 11.10 16.18
N GLY A 107 -21.30 12.23 16.70
CA GLY A 107 -21.62 12.41 18.12
C GLY A 107 -20.41 12.54 19.07
N GLY A 108 -19.26 11.90 18.79
CA GLY A 108 -18.05 11.90 19.61
C GLY A 108 -17.17 13.17 19.50
N GLY A 109 -17.78 14.34 19.28
CA GLY A 109 -17.08 15.62 19.15
C GLY A 109 -16.60 15.96 17.74
N GLY A 110 -17.19 15.38 16.69
CA GLY A 110 -17.01 15.81 15.29
C GLY A 110 -15.78 15.24 14.60
N ILE A 111 -15.08 16.04 13.78
CA ILE A 111 -13.86 15.64 13.06
C ILE A 111 -12.62 16.25 13.73
N VAL A 112 -11.50 15.53 13.71
CA VAL A 112 -10.15 16.03 14.03
C VAL A 112 -9.32 16.07 12.75
N ASP A 113 -8.68 17.21 12.49
CA ASP A 113 -8.08 17.53 11.20
C ASP A 113 -6.59 17.87 11.37
N GLY A 114 -5.68 17.13 10.72
CA GLY A 114 -4.24 17.40 10.75
C GLY A 114 -3.44 16.64 11.82
N LEU A 115 -3.94 15.48 12.28
CA LEU A 115 -3.27 14.69 13.33
C LEU A 115 -1.89 14.18 12.87
N SER A 116 -0.86 14.44 13.68
CA SER A 116 0.52 14.00 13.41
C SER A 116 1.07 13.12 14.54
N ILE A 117 1.67 11.98 14.15
CA ILE A 117 2.33 11.01 15.03
C ILE A 117 3.72 10.73 14.47
N THR A 118 4.79 10.95 15.25
CA THR A 118 6.16 10.73 14.78
C THR A 118 7.03 9.95 15.76
N GLY A 119 7.82 9.04 15.21
CA GLY A 119 9.00 8.48 15.85
C GLY A 119 10.29 9.04 15.24
N TYR A 120 11.40 8.40 15.57
CA TYR A 120 12.77 8.81 15.21
C TYR A 120 13.37 8.05 14.02
N GLY A 121 12.59 7.18 13.38
CA GLY A 121 12.99 6.35 12.26
C GLY A 121 12.67 4.87 12.49
N LYS A 122 12.52 4.13 11.39
CA LYS A 122 12.34 2.66 11.42
C LYS A 122 13.39 2.01 12.32
N ARG A 123 12.93 1.11 13.19
CA ARG A 123 13.70 0.30 14.15
C ARG A 123 14.31 1.08 15.32
N LEU A 124 14.23 2.41 15.34
CA LEU A 124 14.58 3.23 16.51
C LEU A 124 13.38 3.43 17.42
N SER A 125 12.26 3.93 16.88
CA SER A 125 10.98 4.03 17.60
C SER A 125 10.09 2.85 17.22
N ARG A 126 9.85 1.92 18.15
CA ARG A 126 9.19 0.63 17.88
C ARG A 126 7.97 0.43 18.77
N ILE A 127 6.85 0.06 18.17
CA ILE A 127 5.63 -0.35 18.88
C ILE A 127 5.41 -1.84 18.62
N VAL A 128 5.34 -2.61 19.71
CA VAL A 128 4.98 -4.04 19.69
C VAL A 128 3.53 -4.15 20.15
N TYR A 129 2.64 -4.53 19.23
CA TYR A 129 1.25 -4.82 19.53
C TYR A 129 1.08 -6.31 19.82
N ALA A 130 0.84 -6.63 21.09
CA ALA A 130 0.73 -7.99 21.61
C ALA A 130 -0.50 -8.13 22.52
N PRO A 131 -1.72 -8.03 21.95
CA PRO A 131 -2.95 -8.20 22.71
C PRO A 131 -3.17 -9.67 23.09
N THR A 132 -3.76 -9.89 24.27
CA THR A 132 -4.19 -11.23 24.71
C THR A 132 -5.50 -11.69 24.06
N ALA A 133 -6.23 -10.76 23.42
CA ALA A 133 -7.48 -11.03 22.73
C ALA A 133 -7.29 -11.00 21.21
N ASP A 134 -7.86 -12.00 20.54
CA ASP A 134 -7.85 -12.13 19.09
C ASP A 134 -8.75 -11.12 18.37
N ASP A 135 -8.50 -10.95 17.07
CA ASP A 135 -9.25 -10.08 16.15
C ASP A 135 -9.34 -8.59 16.56
N THR A 136 -8.43 -8.17 17.45
CA THR A 136 -8.29 -6.79 17.90
C THR A 136 -7.50 -5.90 16.93
N THR A 137 -7.63 -4.58 17.06
CA THR A 137 -6.94 -3.59 16.21
C THR A 137 -6.15 -2.60 17.07
N LEU A 138 -4.91 -2.29 16.68
CA LEU A 138 -4.05 -1.34 17.43
C LEU A 138 -4.63 0.08 17.46
N TRP A 139 -5.25 0.54 16.36
CA TRP A 139 -6.09 1.74 16.35
C TRP A 139 -7.19 1.71 15.29
N THR A 140 -8.32 2.29 15.66
CA THR A 140 -9.49 2.46 14.82
C THR A 140 -9.70 3.94 14.51
N ASN A 141 -9.80 4.28 13.22
CA ASN A 141 -10.31 5.56 12.76
C ASN A 141 -11.77 5.39 12.32
N TYR A 142 -12.69 5.56 13.27
CA TYR A 142 -14.12 5.48 13.00
C TYR A 142 -14.64 6.87 12.63
N GLN A 143 -14.42 7.27 11.37
CA GLN A 143 -14.87 8.53 10.77
C GLN A 143 -14.33 9.82 11.43
N ARG A 144 -13.35 9.72 12.32
CA ARG A 144 -12.96 10.76 13.28
C ARG A 144 -11.78 11.62 12.80
N TYR A 145 -10.77 11.02 12.18
CA TYR A 145 -9.48 11.67 11.90
C TYR A 145 -9.23 11.87 10.39
N LYS A 146 -8.78 13.06 10.00
CA LYS A 146 -8.38 13.46 8.63
C LYS A 146 -6.99 14.08 8.58
N ASN A 147 -6.42 14.15 7.37
CA ASN A 147 -5.12 14.79 7.07
C ASN A 147 -4.00 14.24 7.98
N ILE A 148 -4.00 12.92 8.16
CA ILE A 148 -3.19 12.21 9.16
C ILE A 148 -1.76 12.05 8.63
N ARG A 149 -0.76 12.22 9.50
CA ARG A 149 0.65 11.98 9.21
C ARG A 149 1.25 11.02 10.25
N ILE A 150 1.78 9.89 9.79
CA ILE A 150 2.46 8.90 10.65
C ILE A 150 3.86 8.67 10.08
N SER A 151 4.91 8.90 10.86
CA SER A 151 6.28 8.83 10.36
C SER A 151 7.32 8.24 11.30
N GLY A 152 8.36 7.62 10.73
CA GLY A 152 9.57 7.23 11.45
C GLY A 152 9.34 6.17 12.54
N LEU A 153 8.53 5.15 12.26
CA LEU A 153 8.07 4.17 13.24
C LEU A 153 8.16 2.74 12.70
N THR A 154 8.46 1.78 13.57
CA THR A 154 8.24 0.35 13.29
C THR A 154 7.08 -0.18 14.14
N PHE A 155 6.06 -0.73 13.49
CA PHE A 155 5.01 -1.52 14.12
C PHE A 155 5.32 -3.02 13.98
N THR A 156 5.17 -3.78 15.05
CA THR A 156 5.32 -5.24 15.04
C THR A 156 4.13 -5.88 15.75
N SER A 157 3.54 -6.92 15.19
CA SER A 157 2.60 -7.78 15.91
C SER A 157 3.13 -9.20 16.03
N ASN A 158 2.79 -9.86 17.13
CA ASN A 158 3.04 -11.29 17.35
C ASN A 158 1.75 -12.14 17.22
N ASN A 159 0.60 -11.53 16.88
CA ASN A 159 -0.68 -12.22 16.76
C ASN A 159 -1.25 -12.10 15.33
N ALA A 160 -1.33 -13.24 14.63
CA ALA A 160 -1.83 -13.34 13.27
C ALA A 160 -3.35 -13.05 13.09
N THR A 161 -4.10 -12.80 14.17
CA THR A 161 -5.49 -12.29 14.15
C THR A 161 -5.56 -10.77 14.31
N SER A 162 -4.51 -10.15 14.87
CA SER A 162 -4.47 -8.70 15.13
C SER A 162 -4.32 -7.86 13.86
N SER A 163 -4.89 -6.66 13.87
CA SER A 163 -4.81 -5.71 12.75
C SER A 163 -4.13 -4.40 13.17
N PHE A 164 -3.35 -3.76 12.30
CA PHE A 164 -2.68 -2.49 12.65
C PHE A 164 -3.68 -1.32 12.66
N CYS A 165 -4.49 -1.17 11.62
CA CYS A 165 -5.47 -0.09 11.49
C CYS A 165 -6.80 -0.61 10.93
N TYR A 166 -7.89 -0.09 11.46
CA TYR A 166 -9.22 -0.16 10.84
C TYR A 166 -9.71 1.26 10.58
N ALA A 167 -10.00 1.60 9.33
CA ALA A 167 -10.59 2.87 8.96
C ALA A 167 -11.99 2.68 8.38
N TYR A 168 -12.96 3.30 9.02
CA TYR A 168 -14.37 3.30 8.62
C TYR A 168 -14.77 4.73 8.25
N SER A 169 -15.45 4.93 7.12
CA SER A 169 -15.73 6.28 6.60
C SER A 169 -17.01 6.40 5.77
N SER A 170 -17.75 7.49 5.97
CA SER A 170 -18.99 7.82 5.27
C SER A 170 -18.93 9.18 4.56
N ALA A 171 -19.95 9.45 3.75
CA ALA A 171 -20.10 10.72 3.03
C ALA A 171 -20.30 11.92 3.95
N ALA A 172 -20.83 11.72 5.17
CA ALA A 172 -20.99 12.77 6.17
C ALA A 172 -19.69 12.97 6.99
N TYR A 173 -19.02 11.89 7.35
CA TYR A 173 -17.83 11.89 8.21
C TYR A 173 -16.71 11.08 7.56
N GLY A 174 -15.65 11.78 7.16
CA GLY A 174 -14.61 11.24 6.28
C GLY A 174 -13.31 10.87 6.98
N VAL A 175 -12.70 9.75 6.58
CA VAL A 175 -11.26 9.45 6.72
C VAL A 175 -10.61 9.77 5.38
N GLN A 176 -9.70 10.76 5.37
CA GLN A 176 -9.16 11.37 4.15
C GLN A 176 -7.70 11.77 4.37
N ASP A 177 -6.91 11.77 3.29
CA ASP A 177 -5.49 12.17 3.23
C ASP A 177 -4.62 11.64 4.38
N THR A 178 -4.43 10.32 4.43
CA THR A 178 -3.56 9.66 5.41
C THR A 178 -2.21 9.28 4.79
N TRP A 179 -1.11 9.82 5.31
CA TRP A 179 0.24 9.52 4.84
C TRP A 179 1.09 8.81 5.88
N TYR A 180 1.70 7.70 5.44
CA TYR A 180 2.75 6.97 6.13
C TYR A 180 4.09 7.28 5.46
N THR A 181 5.07 7.79 6.20
CA THR A 181 6.39 8.16 5.66
C THR A 181 7.49 7.55 6.52
N ASP A 182 8.38 6.75 5.92
CA ASP A 182 9.42 6.03 6.68
C ASP A 182 8.82 5.16 7.81
N VAL A 183 7.75 4.41 7.51
CA VAL A 183 7.12 3.47 8.45
C VAL A 183 7.46 2.03 8.08
N GLU A 184 7.66 1.17 9.07
CA GLU A 184 7.90 -0.27 8.89
C GLU A 184 6.81 -1.09 9.59
N TRP A 185 6.29 -2.12 8.93
CA TRP A 185 5.45 -3.16 9.53
C TRP A 185 6.20 -4.50 9.50
N ARG A 186 6.21 -5.23 10.63
CA ARG A 186 6.84 -6.56 10.77
C ARG A 186 5.99 -7.51 11.62
N GLY A 187 6.40 -8.77 11.69
CA GLY A 187 5.74 -9.80 12.51
C GLY A 187 4.50 -10.38 11.83
N SER A 188 3.59 -10.96 12.58
CA SER A 188 2.40 -11.62 12.03
C SER A 188 1.16 -10.78 12.29
N TRP A 189 0.39 -10.51 11.24
CA TRP A 189 -0.84 -9.73 11.28
C TRP A 189 -1.98 -10.49 10.60
N LYS A 190 -3.22 -10.15 10.92
CA LYS A 190 -4.37 -10.40 10.05
C LYS A 190 -4.36 -9.41 8.89
N ARG A 191 -4.38 -8.13 9.25
CA ARG A 191 -4.33 -7.02 8.31
C ARG A 191 -3.34 -5.94 8.75
N GLY A 192 -2.69 -5.30 7.79
CA GLY A 192 -2.09 -4.00 8.05
C GLY A 192 -3.21 -2.96 8.25
N ILE A 193 -3.91 -2.64 7.17
CA ILE A 193 -4.92 -1.59 7.12
C ILE A 193 -6.18 -2.19 6.48
N GLY A 194 -7.28 -2.21 7.23
CA GLY A 194 -8.61 -2.57 6.71
C GLY A 194 -9.47 -1.33 6.47
N LEU A 195 -10.04 -1.21 5.28
CA LEU A 195 -10.85 -0.06 4.86
C LEU A 195 -12.31 -0.48 4.61
N ASP A 196 -13.25 0.19 5.29
CA ASP A 196 -14.69 -0.09 5.18
C ASP A 196 -15.59 1.17 5.33
N GLY A 197 -16.90 1.01 5.16
CA GLY A 197 -17.87 2.11 5.33
C GLY A 197 -19.32 1.68 5.12
N PRO A 198 -20.30 2.54 5.49
CA PRO A 198 -21.73 2.19 5.47
C PRO A 198 -22.25 1.87 4.07
N ALA A 199 -23.20 0.93 3.98
CA ALA A 199 -23.59 0.32 2.70
C ALA A 199 -24.05 1.30 1.60
N THR A 200 -24.73 2.37 2.00
CA THR A 200 -25.42 3.34 1.14
C THR A 200 -24.82 4.74 1.15
N THR A 201 -23.76 4.96 1.95
CA THR A 201 -23.09 6.26 2.11
C THR A 201 -21.58 6.12 2.32
N SER A 202 -20.97 4.96 2.01
CA SER A 202 -19.53 4.76 2.19
C SER A 202 -18.76 5.79 1.36
N ASN A 203 -17.86 6.49 2.03
CA ASN A 203 -16.97 7.43 1.38
C ASN A 203 -15.63 7.41 2.12
N LEU A 204 -14.79 6.42 1.83
CA LEU A 204 -13.37 6.44 2.15
C LEU A 204 -12.66 7.31 1.11
N ASN A 205 -12.87 8.63 1.21
CA ASN A 205 -12.39 9.62 0.25
C ASN A 205 -10.85 9.60 0.13
N SER A 206 -10.44 8.79 -0.85
CA SER A 206 -9.60 9.17 -1.98
C SER A 206 -8.10 9.42 -1.79
N GLU A 207 -7.55 9.54 -0.59
CA GLU A 207 -6.10 9.72 -0.43
C GLU A 207 -5.53 8.91 0.75
N MET A 208 -4.86 7.80 0.44
CA MET A 208 -3.88 7.20 1.36
C MET A 208 -2.56 6.94 0.65
N GLY A 209 -1.46 7.21 1.35
CA GLY A 209 -0.13 7.19 0.77
C GLY A 209 0.94 6.59 1.67
N TRP A 210 1.87 5.89 1.05
CA TRP A 210 3.02 5.23 1.66
C TRP A 210 4.28 5.67 0.92
N ASP A 211 5.19 6.30 1.64
CA ASP A 211 6.43 6.87 1.09
C ASP A 211 7.63 6.27 1.83
N ARG A 212 8.54 5.62 1.09
CA ARG A 212 9.75 4.94 1.63
C ARG A 212 9.46 3.98 2.79
N CYS A 213 8.26 3.42 2.81
CA CYS A 213 7.83 2.47 3.83
C CYS A 213 8.41 1.07 3.61
N GLN A 214 8.44 0.25 4.67
CA GLN A 214 8.76 -1.17 4.59
C GLN A 214 7.59 -2.02 5.09
N VAL A 215 7.08 -2.94 4.28
CA VAL A 215 6.02 -3.88 4.64
C VAL A 215 6.62 -5.27 4.66
N GLY A 216 6.52 -5.98 5.77
CA GLY A 216 7.09 -7.32 5.91
C GLY A 216 6.47 -8.12 7.05
N GLY A 217 6.96 -9.35 7.24
CA GLY A 217 6.33 -10.32 8.15
C GLY A 217 5.32 -11.21 7.42
N SER A 218 4.19 -11.58 8.03
CA SER A 218 3.17 -12.44 7.41
C SER A 218 1.76 -11.88 7.62
N TYR A 219 0.86 -12.14 6.65
CA TYR A 219 -0.52 -11.65 6.65
C TYR A 219 -1.51 -12.81 6.47
N SER A 220 -2.45 -13.01 7.41
CA SER A 220 -3.49 -14.04 7.28
C SER A 220 -4.67 -13.61 6.37
N ASP A 221 -4.79 -12.30 6.08
CA ASP A 221 -5.69 -11.76 5.05
C ASP A 221 -4.89 -10.91 4.04
N ALA A 222 -4.60 -9.63 4.34
CA ALA A 222 -3.72 -8.80 3.50
C ALA A 222 -3.09 -7.61 4.24
N PHE A 223 -1.96 -7.05 3.75
CA PHE A 223 -1.46 -5.78 4.29
C PHE A 223 -2.48 -4.64 4.10
N LEU A 224 -3.08 -4.47 2.93
CA LEU A 224 -4.15 -3.50 2.69
C LEU A 224 -5.40 -4.22 2.15
N VAL A 225 -6.53 -4.10 2.84
CA VAL A 225 -7.83 -4.61 2.37
C VAL A 225 -8.78 -3.45 2.11
N MET A 226 -9.26 -3.33 0.87
CA MET A 226 -10.27 -2.35 0.47
C MET A 226 -11.63 -3.01 0.26
N GLY A 227 -12.64 -2.52 0.99
CA GLY A 227 -14.03 -2.93 0.84
C GLY A 227 -14.34 -4.21 1.58
N MET A 228 -14.27 -4.15 2.91
CA MET A 228 -14.39 -5.34 3.76
C MET A 228 -15.83 -5.81 3.95
N THR A 229 -16.81 -4.91 4.14
CA THR A 229 -18.21 -5.31 4.30
C THR A 229 -18.90 -5.54 2.94
N PRO A 230 -19.37 -6.77 2.64
CA PRO A 230 -19.77 -7.15 1.28
C PRO A 230 -21.13 -6.59 0.82
N ALA A 231 -21.89 -5.90 1.69
CA ALA A 231 -23.23 -5.40 1.37
C ALA A 231 -23.26 -4.06 0.63
N ALA A 232 -22.14 -3.35 0.52
CA ALA A 232 -22.12 -1.96 0.10
C ALA A 232 -22.01 -1.76 -1.42
N THR A 233 -22.99 -1.06 -2.02
CA THR A 233 -22.89 -0.61 -3.42
C THR A 233 -22.02 0.66 -3.54
N GLN A 234 -21.95 1.54 -2.54
CA GLN A 234 -21.17 2.79 -2.60
C GLN A 234 -19.69 2.70 -2.17
N GLN A 235 -19.17 1.49 -1.93
CA GLN A 235 -17.72 1.29 -1.73
C GLN A 235 -16.91 1.42 -3.05
N ASP A 236 -17.24 2.36 -3.93
CA ASP A 236 -16.45 2.74 -5.12
C ASP A 236 -15.51 3.94 -4.87
N GLN A 237 -15.70 4.69 -3.78
CA GLN A 237 -14.94 5.93 -3.54
C GLN A 237 -13.51 5.72 -3.03
N PHE A 238 -12.98 4.49 -3.18
CA PHE A 238 -11.58 4.09 -2.92
C PHE A 238 -10.64 4.65 -4.01
N LEU A 239 -10.53 5.96 -4.09
CA LEU A 239 -9.69 6.63 -5.09
C LEU A 239 -8.25 6.86 -4.55
N ASN A 240 -7.34 7.23 -5.45
CA ASN A 240 -5.94 7.62 -5.27
C ASN A 240 -5.14 7.04 -4.06
N TYR A 241 -4.83 5.74 -4.12
CA TYR A 241 -3.78 5.13 -3.30
C TYR A 241 -2.40 5.29 -3.95
N TRP A 242 -1.38 5.58 -3.14
CA TRP A 242 -0.01 5.84 -3.61
C TRP A 242 1.05 5.11 -2.79
N PHE A 243 1.75 4.16 -3.40
CA PHE A 243 2.94 3.54 -2.84
C PHE A 243 4.16 4.03 -3.62
N ARG A 244 5.11 4.69 -2.95
CA ARG A 244 6.30 5.29 -3.55
C ARG A 244 7.55 4.78 -2.85
N ASP A 245 8.49 4.23 -3.63
CA ASP A 245 9.81 3.79 -3.17
C ASP A 245 9.77 2.84 -1.96
N CYS A 246 8.72 2.01 -1.89
CA CYS A 246 8.47 1.11 -0.77
C CYS A 246 9.24 -0.22 -0.90
N LYS A 247 9.56 -0.84 0.23
CA LYS A 247 10.10 -2.20 0.30
C LYS A 247 9.03 -3.15 0.80
N VAL A 248 8.52 -4.03 -0.05
CA VAL A 248 7.42 -4.95 0.26
C VAL A 248 8.02 -6.36 0.32
N GLU A 249 8.55 -6.72 1.49
CA GLU A 249 9.37 -7.91 1.74
C GLU A 249 8.70 -8.78 2.84
N TYR A 250 7.67 -9.54 2.46
CA TYR A 250 6.84 -10.35 3.37
C TYR A 250 6.93 -11.84 3.04
N GLN A 251 6.52 -12.70 3.96
CA GLN A 251 6.60 -14.17 3.85
C GLN A 251 5.44 -14.70 3.02
N SER A 252 4.22 -14.52 3.52
CA SER A 252 2.99 -15.12 2.99
C SER A 252 1.79 -14.17 3.13
N GLY A 253 0.73 -14.46 2.36
CA GLY A 253 -0.52 -13.70 2.35
C GLY A 253 -0.65 -12.75 1.15
N VAL A 254 -1.46 -11.70 1.27
CA VAL A 254 -1.65 -10.72 0.21
C VAL A 254 -1.06 -9.36 0.60
N PHE A 255 -0.43 -8.65 -0.33
CA PHE A 255 -0.01 -7.25 -0.07
C PHE A 255 -1.21 -6.30 -0.20
N VAL A 256 -1.87 -6.27 -1.36
CA VAL A 256 -3.10 -5.47 -1.56
C VAL A 256 -4.25 -6.34 -2.04
N LYS A 257 -5.32 -6.38 -1.26
CA LYS A 257 -6.58 -7.05 -1.56
C LYS A 257 -7.65 -6.00 -1.81
N ASN A 258 -8.07 -5.87 -3.06
CA ASN A 258 -9.09 -4.91 -3.46
C ASN A 258 -10.39 -5.64 -3.85
N ASN A 259 -11.38 -5.59 -2.97
CA ASN A 259 -12.63 -6.34 -3.17
C ASN A 259 -13.61 -5.60 -4.09
N ARG A 260 -13.59 -4.26 -4.11
CA ARG A 260 -14.69 -3.45 -4.66
C ARG A 260 -14.31 -2.43 -5.74
N GLY A 261 -13.05 -2.41 -6.18
CA GLY A 261 -12.51 -1.39 -7.07
C GLY A 261 -11.65 -0.36 -6.33
N GLY A 262 -10.85 0.38 -7.07
CA GLY A 262 -10.16 1.57 -6.60
C GLY A 262 -9.24 2.15 -7.67
N SER A 263 -8.54 3.23 -7.33
CA SER A 263 -7.47 3.80 -8.17
C SER A 263 -6.15 3.77 -7.41
N MET A 264 -5.26 2.85 -7.78
CA MET A 264 -4.03 2.55 -7.05
C MET A 264 -2.79 2.76 -7.93
N ASN A 265 -1.74 3.35 -7.35
CA ASN A 265 -0.49 3.68 -8.02
C ASN A 265 0.69 3.18 -7.17
N PHE A 266 1.56 2.37 -7.77
CA PHE A 266 2.76 1.81 -7.16
C PHE A 266 3.96 2.21 -8.03
N VAL A 267 4.92 2.95 -7.48
CA VAL A 267 6.06 3.51 -8.22
C VAL A 267 7.35 3.24 -7.48
N GLY A 268 8.27 2.53 -8.15
CA GLY A 268 9.58 2.17 -7.62
C GLY A 268 9.52 1.18 -6.46
N GLY A 269 10.70 0.90 -5.89
CA GLY A 269 10.84 0.00 -4.74
C GLY A 269 11.21 -1.45 -5.09
N SER A 270 11.13 -2.33 -4.10
CA SER A 270 11.48 -3.75 -4.23
C SER A 270 10.44 -4.62 -3.54
N TYR A 271 9.93 -5.62 -4.26
CA TYR A 271 8.74 -6.38 -3.89
C TYR A 271 9.12 -7.88 -3.87
N ILE A 272 9.28 -8.46 -2.69
CA ILE A 272 9.84 -9.81 -2.49
C ILE A 272 8.87 -10.66 -1.67
N LEU A 273 8.49 -11.81 -2.21
CA LEU A 273 7.80 -12.88 -1.48
C LEU A 273 8.86 -13.83 -0.92
N THR A 274 9.14 -13.71 0.37
CA THR A 274 10.40 -14.15 1.00
C THR A 274 10.45 -15.63 1.35
N ASP A 275 9.31 -16.29 1.57
CA ASP A 275 9.20 -17.72 1.91
C ASP A 275 8.71 -18.55 0.71
N ALA A 276 9.64 -19.29 0.09
CA ALA A 276 9.41 -20.13 -1.08
C ALA A 276 8.40 -21.27 -0.89
N ALA A 277 8.14 -21.69 0.36
CA ALA A 277 7.20 -22.77 0.66
C ALA A 277 5.75 -22.29 0.85
N SER A 278 5.54 -20.97 0.90
CA SER A 278 4.25 -20.35 1.17
C SER A 278 3.52 -19.93 -0.12
N ASN A 279 2.27 -19.49 0.06
CA ASN A 279 1.51 -18.80 -0.99
C ASN A 279 1.50 -17.30 -0.72
N GLY A 280 1.56 -16.50 -1.78
CA GLY A 280 1.49 -15.06 -1.65
C GLY A 280 1.25 -14.30 -2.95
N THR A 281 0.55 -13.17 -2.85
CA THR A 281 0.09 -12.38 -4.02
C THR A 281 0.26 -10.90 -3.76
N PHE A 282 0.98 -10.16 -4.61
CA PHE A 282 1.11 -8.72 -4.41
C PHE A 282 -0.21 -7.96 -4.62
N PHE A 283 -0.97 -8.30 -5.67
CA PHE A 283 -2.24 -7.65 -5.99
C PHE A 283 -3.36 -8.68 -6.18
N GLN A 284 -4.27 -8.81 -5.21
CA GLN A 284 -5.49 -9.59 -5.36
C GLN A 284 -6.67 -8.65 -5.61
N LEU A 285 -7.30 -8.76 -6.79
CA LEU A 285 -8.40 -7.89 -7.21
C LEU A 285 -9.64 -8.77 -7.39
N THR A 286 -10.70 -8.61 -6.59
CA THR A 286 -11.83 -9.55 -6.60
C THR A 286 -12.99 -9.11 -7.50
N SER A 287 -13.96 -10.01 -7.71
CA SER A 287 -15.20 -9.75 -8.48
C SER A 287 -16.37 -9.25 -7.62
N ASP A 288 -16.17 -8.93 -6.33
CA ASP A 288 -17.26 -8.74 -5.37
C ASP A 288 -18.14 -7.50 -5.63
N ALA A 289 -17.70 -6.55 -6.46
CA ALA A 289 -18.52 -5.44 -6.93
C ALA A 289 -19.13 -5.74 -8.33
N PRO A 290 -20.43 -6.05 -8.45
CA PRO A 290 -21.03 -6.45 -9.72
C PRO A 290 -21.16 -5.29 -10.74
N THR A 291 -21.27 -4.04 -10.29
CA THR A 291 -21.57 -2.85 -11.13
C THR A 291 -20.77 -1.62 -10.65
N ARG A 292 -19.86 -1.02 -11.46
CA ARG A 292 -18.81 -0.13 -10.87
C ARG A 292 -18.33 1.18 -11.50
N SER A 293 -18.67 1.55 -12.75
CA SER A 293 -17.85 2.52 -13.56
C SER A 293 -16.39 2.05 -13.82
N ASP A 294 -15.64 2.69 -14.73
CA ASP A 294 -14.34 2.17 -15.21
C ASP A 294 -13.13 2.93 -14.62
N SER A 295 -13.32 4.18 -14.21
CA SER A 295 -12.33 5.03 -13.53
C SER A 295 -11.99 4.55 -12.11
N THR A 296 -12.86 3.72 -11.53
CA THR A 296 -12.81 3.11 -10.20
C THR A 296 -12.21 1.71 -10.22
N MET A 297 -11.62 1.27 -11.33
CA MET A 297 -10.99 -0.05 -11.46
C MET A 297 -9.63 0.13 -12.15
N ARG A 298 -8.71 0.84 -11.48
CA ARG A 298 -7.38 1.18 -11.98
C ARG A 298 -6.28 0.67 -11.06
N LEU A 299 -5.36 -0.13 -11.62
CA LEU A 299 -4.06 -0.44 -11.03
C LEU A 299 -2.96 0.08 -11.95
N TYR A 300 -1.99 0.80 -11.40
CA TYR A 300 -0.80 1.26 -12.10
C TYR A 300 0.45 0.88 -11.29
N ALA A 301 1.35 0.08 -11.87
CA ALA A 301 2.62 -0.32 -11.29
C ALA A 301 3.75 0.09 -12.25
N GLN A 302 4.78 0.78 -11.74
CA GLN A 302 5.90 1.26 -12.56
C GLN A 302 7.25 1.08 -11.87
N GLY A 303 8.24 0.57 -12.60
CA GLY A 303 9.64 0.53 -12.16
C GLY A 303 9.87 -0.38 -10.95
N ILE A 304 9.04 -1.41 -10.79
CA ILE A 304 9.09 -2.34 -9.67
C ILE A 304 9.84 -3.60 -10.07
N ARG A 305 10.86 -3.98 -9.27
CA ARG A 305 11.40 -5.33 -9.29
C ARG A 305 10.62 -6.22 -8.32
N PHE A 306 9.90 -7.19 -8.87
CA PHE A 306 9.29 -8.28 -8.12
C PHE A 306 10.28 -9.46 -8.00
N GLU A 307 10.21 -10.21 -6.91
CA GLU A 307 11.00 -11.41 -6.68
C GLU A 307 10.08 -12.49 -6.11
N LEU A 308 9.61 -13.37 -7.01
CA LEU A 308 8.78 -14.51 -6.68
C LEU A 308 9.69 -15.70 -6.35
N ARG A 309 9.54 -16.30 -5.17
CA ARG A 309 10.43 -17.40 -4.71
C ARG A 309 9.92 -18.84 -4.90
N GLY A 310 8.73 -19.05 -5.45
CA GLY A 310 8.12 -20.37 -5.57
C GLY A 310 6.82 -20.37 -6.37
N LEU A 311 6.29 -21.56 -6.67
CA LEU A 311 5.10 -21.75 -7.53
C LEU A 311 3.81 -21.15 -6.97
N GLY A 312 3.70 -21.00 -5.65
CA GLY A 312 2.57 -20.37 -4.95
C GLY A 312 2.55 -18.84 -4.98
N HIS A 313 3.52 -18.21 -5.67
CA HIS A 313 3.72 -16.77 -5.66
C HIS A 313 3.22 -16.09 -6.94
N LYS A 314 2.52 -14.96 -6.78
CA LYS A 314 1.96 -14.15 -7.87
C LYS A 314 2.27 -12.66 -7.73
N VAL A 315 2.49 -12.01 -8.87
CA VAL A 315 2.40 -10.54 -8.94
C VAL A 315 0.94 -10.12 -8.82
N ILE A 316 0.04 -10.75 -9.56
CA ILE A 316 -1.38 -10.37 -9.59
C ILE A 316 -2.31 -11.58 -9.75
N ASP A 317 -3.43 -11.52 -9.06
CA ASP A 317 -4.58 -12.37 -9.24
C ASP A 317 -5.85 -11.52 -9.35
N SER A 318 -6.39 -11.37 -10.55
CA SER A 318 -7.41 -10.38 -10.87
C SER A 318 -8.68 -10.97 -11.45
N ARG A 319 -9.78 -10.82 -10.71
CA ARG A 319 -11.17 -11.09 -11.09
C ARG A 319 -11.96 -9.81 -11.39
N TRP A 320 -11.28 -8.67 -11.55
CA TRP A 320 -11.87 -7.47 -12.15
C TRP A 320 -12.37 -7.78 -13.56
N TYR A 321 -13.52 -7.22 -13.92
CA TYR A 321 -14.26 -7.54 -15.15
C TYR A 321 -14.28 -6.36 -16.17
N LYS A 322 -13.56 -5.29 -15.84
CA LYS A 322 -13.35 -4.05 -16.60
C LYS A 322 -12.31 -3.17 -15.92
N GLY A 323 -12.09 -1.97 -16.47
CA GLY A 323 -11.07 -1.03 -15.97
C GLY A 323 -9.72 -1.21 -16.65
N ASN A 324 -8.66 -0.77 -15.99
CA ASN A 324 -7.30 -0.75 -16.52
C ASN A 324 -6.28 -1.26 -15.50
N ILE A 325 -5.38 -2.14 -15.94
CA ILE A 325 -4.27 -2.66 -15.16
C ILE A 325 -3.00 -2.44 -15.99
N SER A 326 -2.06 -1.66 -15.47
CA SER A 326 -0.83 -1.30 -16.19
C SER A 326 0.42 -1.65 -15.38
N PHE A 327 1.35 -2.34 -16.02
CA PHE A 327 2.72 -2.57 -15.57
C PHE A 327 3.68 -1.90 -16.56
N VAL A 328 4.59 -1.06 -16.07
CA VAL A 328 5.50 -0.26 -16.90
C VAL A 328 6.92 -0.39 -16.37
N SER A 329 7.84 -0.92 -17.18
CA SER A 329 9.23 -1.18 -16.78
C SER A 329 9.33 -2.02 -15.48
N CYS A 330 8.46 -3.00 -15.33
CA CYS A 330 8.50 -3.95 -14.23
C CYS A 330 9.32 -5.18 -14.59
N ASP A 331 9.95 -5.80 -13.59
CA ASP A 331 10.80 -6.98 -13.75
C ASP A 331 10.47 -7.99 -12.66
N ASP A 332 9.94 -9.16 -13.00
CA ASP A 332 9.73 -10.27 -12.04
C ASP A 332 10.74 -11.43 -12.22
N THR A 333 11.75 -11.25 -13.08
CA THR A 333 12.64 -12.30 -13.59
C THR A 333 13.79 -12.69 -12.68
N ALA A 334 13.90 -12.08 -11.50
CA ALA A 334 15.01 -12.24 -10.56
C ALA A 334 15.33 -13.71 -10.19
N LEU A 335 14.35 -14.62 -10.31
CA LEU A 335 14.49 -16.06 -10.05
C LEU A 335 14.06 -16.95 -11.23
N SER A 336 13.99 -16.42 -12.45
CA SER A 336 13.73 -17.17 -13.70
C SER A 336 14.71 -18.34 -13.93
N PHE A 337 15.96 -18.23 -13.45
CA PHE A 337 16.94 -19.32 -13.55
C PHE A 337 16.64 -20.57 -12.69
N LYS A 338 15.55 -20.59 -11.91
CA LYS A 338 15.16 -21.72 -11.07
C LYS A 338 14.41 -22.78 -11.88
N SER A 339 14.62 -24.05 -11.56
CA SER A 339 13.98 -25.17 -12.28
C SER A 339 12.44 -25.17 -12.24
N TRP A 340 11.83 -24.48 -11.26
CA TRP A 340 10.38 -24.33 -11.15
C TRP A 340 9.83 -23.12 -11.92
N ALA A 341 10.68 -22.19 -12.39
CA ALA A 341 10.26 -20.94 -13.02
C ALA A 341 9.36 -21.15 -14.26
N PRO A 342 9.62 -22.09 -15.19
CA PRO A 342 8.76 -22.32 -16.36
C PRO A 342 7.34 -22.80 -16.00
N ASP A 343 7.16 -23.41 -14.83
CA ASP A 343 5.88 -23.91 -14.33
C ASP A 343 5.10 -22.85 -13.52
N ALA A 344 5.72 -21.70 -13.22
CA ALA A 344 5.07 -20.63 -12.46
C ALA A 344 3.95 -19.95 -13.27
N VAL A 345 2.83 -19.65 -12.60
CA VAL A 345 1.73 -18.86 -13.16
C VAL A 345 1.65 -17.54 -12.38
N THR A 346 2.42 -16.57 -12.85
CA THR A 346 2.85 -15.38 -12.08
C THR A 346 1.82 -14.25 -12.12
N HIS A 347 1.00 -14.18 -13.17
CA HIS A 347 -0.11 -13.23 -13.32
C HIS A 347 -1.38 -13.97 -13.79
N THR A 348 -2.49 -13.84 -13.05
CA THR A 348 -3.78 -14.49 -13.38
C THR A 348 -4.92 -13.50 -13.56
N TYR A 349 -5.78 -13.76 -14.55
CA TYR A 349 -6.92 -12.92 -14.92
C TYR A 349 -8.19 -13.73 -15.16
N ALA A 350 -9.29 -13.42 -14.50
CA ALA A 350 -10.57 -14.10 -14.71
C ALA A 350 -11.55 -13.25 -15.54
N PHE A 351 -11.46 -13.37 -16.87
CA PHE A 351 -12.32 -12.66 -17.84
C PHE A 351 -13.72 -13.27 -17.97
N ASN A 352 -14.03 -14.29 -17.19
CA ASN A 352 -15.34 -14.93 -17.04
C ASN A 352 -15.98 -14.68 -15.66
N ALA A 353 -15.31 -13.95 -14.74
CA ALA A 353 -15.74 -13.82 -13.35
C ALA A 353 -17.02 -12.99 -13.15
N ASN A 354 -17.35 -12.11 -14.11
CA ASN A 354 -18.60 -11.35 -14.14
C ASN A 354 -18.98 -11.07 -15.61
N GLY A 355 -19.53 -12.12 -16.24
CA GLY A 355 -19.76 -12.18 -17.68
C GLY A 355 -18.47 -12.32 -18.49
N ASP A 356 -18.60 -12.36 -19.81
CA ASP A 356 -17.48 -12.56 -20.75
C ASP A 356 -16.74 -11.25 -21.02
N ARG A 357 -16.04 -10.72 -20.00
CA ARG A 357 -15.35 -9.43 -20.02
C ARG A 357 -14.26 -9.29 -18.95
N GLY A 358 -13.23 -8.50 -19.26
CA GLY A 358 -12.12 -8.17 -18.36
C GLY A 358 -11.66 -6.72 -18.46
N PRO A 359 -10.64 -6.32 -17.66
CA PRO A 359 -9.90 -5.07 -17.83
C PRO A 359 -9.10 -5.03 -19.13
N THR A 360 -8.66 -3.83 -19.52
CA THR A 360 -7.48 -3.69 -20.37
C THR A 360 -6.25 -3.87 -19.48
N VAL A 361 -5.50 -4.93 -19.71
CA VAL A 361 -4.21 -5.22 -19.07
C VAL A 361 -3.10 -4.81 -20.04
N ARG A 362 -2.14 -4.00 -19.58
CA ARG A 362 -0.97 -3.62 -20.38
C ARG A 362 0.32 -3.86 -19.62
N TYR A 363 1.27 -4.45 -20.31
CA TYR A 363 2.67 -4.54 -19.95
C TYR A 363 3.46 -3.74 -20.98
N THR A 364 4.32 -2.84 -20.50
CA THR A 364 5.18 -2.00 -21.34
C THR A 364 6.60 -2.08 -20.82
N ASP A 365 7.55 -2.44 -21.67
CA ASP A 365 8.98 -2.59 -21.36
C ASP A 365 9.27 -3.52 -20.17
N CYS A 366 8.44 -4.55 -19.97
CA CYS A 366 8.54 -5.44 -18.82
C CYS A 366 9.39 -6.70 -19.11
N ALA A 367 10.14 -7.16 -18.11
CA ALA A 367 10.76 -8.49 -18.11
C ALA A 367 9.90 -9.43 -17.26
N LEU A 368 9.50 -10.57 -17.83
CA LEU A 368 8.44 -11.42 -17.28
C LEU A 368 8.86 -12.91 -17.27
N MET A 369 8.65 -13.57 -16.13
CA MET A 369 8.97 -14.98 -15.88
C MET A 369 7.72 -15.87 -15.82
N GLY A 370 7.93 -17.16 -16.06
CA GLY A 370 6.89 -18.19 -16.05
C GLY A 370 5.85 -17.97 -17.13
N SER A 371 4.57 -17.94 -16.73
CA SER A 371 3.43 -17.79 -17.63
C SER A 371 2.31 -16.93 -17.05
N HIS A 372 1.53 -16.32 -17.93
CA HIS A 372 0.33 -15.56 -17.60
C HIS A 372 -0.89 -16.37 -18.02
N ALA A 373 -1.89 -16.51 -17.13
CA ALA A 373 -3.10 -17.28 -17.41
C ALA A 373 -4.37 -16.43 -17.39
N VAL A 374 -5.27 -16.69 -18.34
CA VAL A 374 -6.57 -16.02 -18.46
C VAL A 374 -7.71 -17.03 -18.45
N GLU A 375 -8.58 -16.96 -17.44
CA GLU A 375 -9.83 -17.73 -17.42
C GLU A 375 -10.82 -17.09 -18.40
N THR A 376 -11.19 -17.82 -19.45
CA THR A 376 -12.23 -17.45 -20.43
C THR A 376 -13.35 -18.49 -20.43
N SER A 377 -14.49 -18.17 -21.04
CA SER A 377 -15.62 -19.12 -21.19
C SER A 377 -15.62 -19.76 -22.59
N GLY A 378 -16.74 -20.39 -22.97
CA GLY A 378 -17.01 -20.80 -24.36
C GLY A 378 -17.45 -19.64 -25.27
N THR A 379 -17.67 -18.44 -24.72
CA THR A 379 -18.13 -17.24 -25.45
C THR A 379 -16.96 -16.29 -25.69
N ALA A 380 -16.99 -15.58 -26.82
CA ALA A 380 -15.99 -14.56 -27.12
C ALA A 380 -16.05 -13.37 -26.16
N THR A 381 -14.90 -12.93 -25.65
CA THR A 381 -14.82 -11.82 -24.70
C THR A 381 -15.27 -10.49 -25.32
N THR A 382 -16.32 -9.91 -24.75
CA THR A 382 -16.95 -8.65 -25.21
C THR A 382 -16.11 -7.40 -24.94
N ALA A 383 -15.38 -7.38 -23.80
CA ALA A 383 -14.55 -6.26 -23.37
C ALA A 383 -13.30 -6.76 -22.61
N GLY A 384 -12.29 -5.90 -22.48
CA GLY A 384 -11.00 -6.28 -21.91
C GLY A 384 -10.04 -6.87 -22.93
N LYS A 385 -8.74 -6.80 -22.64
CA LYS A 385 -7.67 -7.19 -23.57
C LYS A 385 -6.33 -7.23 -22.85
N LEU A 386 -5.45 -8.16 -23.21
CA LEU A 386 -4.05 -8.13 -22.78
C LEU A 386 -3.17 -7.48 -23.86
N ILE A 387 -2.21 -6.65 -23.47
CA ILE A 387 -1.30 -5.95 -24.38
C ILE A 387 0.11 -6.10 -23.82
N TYR A 388 1.01 -6.66 -24.61
CA TYR A 388 2.44 -6.73 -24.33
C TYR A 388 3.17 -5.88 -25.36
N ASP A 389 3.95 -4.91 -24.89
CA ASP A 389 4.64 -3.89 -25.68
C ASP A 389 6.09 -3.83 -25.19
N GLY A 390 7.09 -4.13 -26.03
CA GLY A 390 8.51 -4.12 -25.63
C GLY A 390 8.92 -5.17 -24.58
N CYS A 391 8.13 -6.22 -24.37
CA CYS A 391 8.30 -7.15 -23.24
C CYS A 391 9.25 -8.33 -23.52
N ARG A 392 9.80 -8.93 -22.47
CA ARG A 392 10.64 -10.15 -22.56
C ARG A 392 10.01 -11.28 -21.76
N PHE A 393 9.73 -12.40 -22.43
CA PHE A 393 9.23 -13.64 -21.82
C PHE A 393 10.42 -14.58 -21.63
N ILE A 394 10.97 -14.67 -20.41
CA ILE A 394 12.28 -15.31 -20.20
C ILE A 394 12.21 -16.83 -20.35
N ASP A 395 11.19 -17.46 -19.76
CA ASP A 395 11.09 -18.92 -19.66
C ASP A 395 10.37 -19.58 -20.86
N MET A 396 9.95 -18.80 -21.85
CA MET A 396 9.01 -19.23 -22.90
C MET A 396 9.49 -18.82 -24.29
N SER A 397 9.63 -19.80 -25.20
CA SER A 397 9.96 -19.57 -26.61
C SER A 397 8.76 -19.20 -27.47
N ALA A 398 7.54 -19.56 -27.04
CA ALA A 398 6.28 -19.24 -27.70
C ALA A 398 5.47 -18.25 -26.87
N ALA A 399 4.92 -17.23 -27.53
CA ALA A 399 4.15 -16.19 -26.86
C ALA A 399 2.75 -16.62 -26.40
N THR A 400 2.14 -17.59 -27.06
CA THR A 400 0.77 -18.04 -26.80
C THR A 400 0.62 -19.55 -26.94
N GLY A 401 -0.50 -20.11 -26.47
CA GLY A 401 -0.84 -21.52 -26.57
C GLY A 401 -0.59 -22.30 -25.29
N ALA A 402 -0.89 -23.60 -25.29
CA ALA A 402 -0.90 -24.43 -24.08
C ALA A 402 0.45 -24.46 -23.31
N THR A 403 1.56 -24.37 -24.03
CA THR A 403 2.93 -24.31 -23.48
C THR A 403 3.59 -22.94 -23.70
N GLY A 404 2.84 -21.93 -24.14
CA GLY A 404 3.35 -20.57 -24.36
C GLY A 404 3.32 -19.72 -23.10
N PHE A 405 3.76 -18.47 -23.23
CA PHE A 405 3.73 -17.48 -22.18
C PHE A 405 2.30 -17.07 -21.77
N LEU A 406 1.47 -16.64 -22.73
CA LEU A 406 0.06 -16.35 -22.51
C LEU A 406 -0.80 -17.60 -22.75
N ARG A 407 -1.44 -18.08 -21.68
CA ARG A 407 -2.29 -19.27 -21.63
C ARG A 407 -3.74 -18.88 -21.33
N TRP A 408 -4.71 -19.68 -21.75
CA TRP A 408 -6.13 -19.51 -21.39
C TRP A 408 -6.85 -20.85 -21.27
N THR A 409 -7.93 -20.88 -20.49
CA THR A 409 -8.65 -22.13 -20.14
C THR A 409 -9.94 -22.37 -20.93
N GLY A 410 -10.55 -21.34 -21.49
CA GLY A 410 -11.78 -21.47 -22.29
C GLY A 410 -11.52 -21.86 -23.74
N ALA A 411 -12.59 -22.27 -24.44
CA ALA A 411 -12.50 -22.62 -25.86
C ALA A 411 -12.19 -21.42 -26.77
N VAL A 412 -12.51 -20.20 -26.30
CA VAL A 412 -12.22 -18.96 -27.03
C VAL A 412 -11.05 -18.23 -26.38
N ALA A 413 -10.07 -17.86 -27.21
CA ALA A 413 -8.93 -17.06 -26.78
C ALA A 413 -9.38 -15.66 -26.32
N PRO A 414 -8.77 -15.10 -25.25
CA PRO A 414 -9.00 -13.71 -24.89
C PRO A 414 -8.47 -12.79 -26.01
N ARG A 415 -8.93 -11.54 -26.05
CA ARG A 415 -8.30 -10.54 -26.94
C ARG A 415 -6.89 -10.24 -26.44
N TYR A 416 -5.88 -10.30 -27.31
CA TYR A 416 -4.51 -9.91 -26.98
C TYR A 416 -3.83 -9.05 -28.08
N ASP A 417 -2.65 -8.52 -27.77
CA ASP A 417 -1.70 -7.82 -28.66
C ASP A 417 -0.30 -8.12 -28.11
N ILE A 418 0.68 -8.40 -28.98
CA ILE A 418 2.07 -8.70 -28.59
C ILE A 418 2.96 -8.01 -29.62
N ARG A 419 3.77 -7.04 -29.18
CA ARG A 419 4.55 -6.13 -30.04
C ARG A 419 5.94 -5.96 -29.48
N ASP A 420 6.95 -5.96 -30.36
CA ASP A 420 8.35 -5.74 -29.97
C ASP A 420 8.81 -6.63 -28.81
N CYS A 421 8.25 -7.85 -28.72
CA CYS A 421 8.49 -8.77 -27.62
C CYS A 421 9.53 -9.84 -27.98
N LEU A 422 10.27 -10.31 -26.96
CA LEU A 422 11.21 -11.44 -27.09
C LEU A 422 10.71 -12.66 -26.31
N GLY A 423 10.72 -13.83 -26.96
CA GLY A 423 10.54 -15.14 -26.34
C GLY A 423 11.90 -15.84 -26.18
N GLY A 424 12.42 -15.86 -24.96
CA GLY A 424 13.84 -16.11 -24.71
C GLY A 424 14.71 -15.10 -25.46
N ALA A 425 15.51 -15.60 -26.42
CA ALA A 425 16.37 -14.76 -27.28
C ALA A 425 15.74 -14.41 -28.65
N ASN A 426 14.56 -14.92 -28.98
CA ASN A 426 13.96 -14.79 -30.31
C ASN A 426 12.88 -13.71 -30.33
N TYR A 427 12.77 -12.97 -31.43
CA TYR A 427 11.68 -12.02 -31.63
C TYR A 427 10.35 -12.76 -31.83
N VAL A 428 9.32 -12.34 -31.11
CA VAL A 428 7.97 -12.88 -31.25
C VAL A 428 7.27 -12.17 -32.41
N ALA A 429 6.74 -12.93 -33.37
CA ALA A 429 5.94 -12.35 -34.44
C ALA A 429 4.73 -11.57 -33.89
N ASP A 430 4.62 -10.29 -34.25
CA ASP A 430 3.41 -9.51 -34.00
C ASP A 430 2.28 -10.07 -34.88
N VAL A 431 1.21 -10.54 -34.23
CA VAL A 431 0.04 -11.14 -34.88
C VAL A 431 -0.71 -10.13 -35.78
N LYS A 432 -0.40 -8.83 -35.68
CA LYS A 432 -0.96 -7.76 -36.51
C LYS A 432 0.02 -7.17 -37.52
N ASN A 433 1.32 -7.32 -37.31
CA ASN A 433 2.38 -6.93 -38.25
C ASN A 433 3.38 -8.09 -38.35
N PRO A 434 3.07 -9.15 -39.12
CA PRO A 434 4.06 -10.20 -39.37
C PRO A 434 5.30 -9.59 -40.03
N ALA A 435 6.46 -9.89 -39.46
CA ALA A 435 7.78 -9.41 -39.91
C ALA A 435 8.23 -10.03 -41.24
#